data_AF-A0A2E6D589-F1
#
_entry.id   AF-A0A2E6D589-F1
#
_cell.length_a   1.000
_cell.length_b   1.000
_cell.length_c   1.000
_cell.angle_alpha   90.00
_cell.angle_beta   90.00
_cell.angle_gamma   90.00
#
_symmetry.space_group_name_H-M   'P 1'
#
loop_
_entity.id
_entity.type
_entity.pdbx_description
1 polymer ?
#
loop_
_entity_poly.entity_id
_entity_poly.type
_entity_poly.pdbx_seq_one_letter_code
_entity_poly.pdbx_strand_id
1 'polypeptide(L)'
;MTTPTTPAPSGARHILTLAALWVAAGALFKLFAGTPADLPPTIQEFPLLRPAWSFRLAIGIELSIVILAFTRPRCGAKLLILMFIAFDLLLMQMMQSGDSSCGCFGSKVPIEPWMMMAIDSTLLAGLVLRRSWRVGPEECKPITKLVPLFALVLIYPWFKFKEATVTINVDEDTGKETVVVDTEGADWHHFTPSQWQGKMIHDLDLVGFFEDPSVVDMIPPPAHVILYRLSCEHCKEHFEKLMVTPIVDRPVVLVEIPENEGDEVTDVVSSIKPQALLEIKLKPMPRGYGITTPVTFDVDDLFTVQNVTEHVE
;
A
#
# COMPACT_ATOMS: atom_id res chain seq x y z
N MET A 1 50.88 13.29 1.49
CA MET A 1 50.28 14.43 2.22
C MET A 1 48.84 14.09 2.51
N THR A 2 48.51 13.68 3.73
CA THR A 2 47.12 13.47 4.17
C THR A 2 46.55 14.83 4.57
N THR A 3 45.65 15.37 3.75
CA THR A 3 44.86 16.56 4.10
C THR A 3 44.17 16.34 5.45
N PRO A 4 44.26 17.27 6.41
CA PRO A 4 43.57 17.13 7.68
C PRO A 4 42.06 17.16 7.44
N THR A 5 41.42 16.01 7.57
CA THR A 5 39.96 15.89 7.54
C THR A 5 39.38 16.64 8.73
N THR A 6 38.65 17.72 8.45
CA THR A 6 37.92 18.45 9.48
C THR A 6 36.97 17.47 10.18
N PRO A 7 37.02 17.36 11.53
CA PRO A 7 36.15 16.45 12.27
C PRO A 7 34.67 16.79 12.02
N ALA A 8 33.81 15.80 12.18
CA ALA A 8 32.38 16.00 12.03
C ALA A 8 31.86 17.07 13.01
N PRO A 9 30.91 17.93 12.60
CA PRO A 9 30.28 18.90 13.48
C PRO A 9 29.70 18.26 14.75
N SER A 10 29.68 19.01 15.86
CA SER A 10 29.01 18.57 17.08
C SER A 10 27.54 18.23 16.77
N GLY A 11 27.06 17.12 17.32
CA GLY A 11 25.69 16.64 17.08
C GLY A 11 25.47 15.80 15.82
N ALA A 12 26.43 15.72 14.88
CA ALA A 12 26.27 14.96 13.63
C ALA A 12 25.95 13.48 13.84
N ARG A 13 26.54 12.86 14.88
CA ARG A 13 26.24 11.47 15.24
C ARG A 13 24.84 11.32 15.85
N HIS A 14 24.41 12.27 16.66
CA HIS A 14 23.08 12.23 17.30
C HIS A 14 21.97 12.35 16.27
N ILE A 15 22.08 13.30 15.33
CA ILE A 15 21.08 13.45 14.26
C ILE A 15 21.07 12.25 13.32
N LEU A 16 22.24 11.67 13.01
CA LEU A 16 22.31 10.42 12.23
C LEU A 16 21.58 9.27 12.93
N THR A 17 21.82 9.09 14.23
CA THR A 17 21.13 8.08 15.04
C THR A 17 19.63 8.34 15.08
N LEU A 18 19.20 9.58 15.33
CA LEU A 18 17.78 9.94 15.38
C LEU A 18 17.08 9.64 14.04
N ALA A 19 17.69 10.06 12.93
CA ALA A 19 17.18 9.80 11.58
C ALA A 19 17.12 8.29 11.27
N ALA A 20 18.15 7.53 11.65
CA ALA A 20 18.15 6.07 11.48
C ALA A 20 17.06 5.39 12.34
N LEU A 21 16.84 5.86 13.56
CA LEU A 21 15.78 5.33 14.43
C LEU A 21 14.39 5.67 13.91
N TRP A 22 14.19 6.86 13.34
CA TRP A 22 12.93 7.25 12.71
C TRP A 22 12.57 6.32 11.55
N VAL A 23 13.52 6.08 10.65
CA VAL A 23 13.35 5.13 9.53
C VAL A 23 13.13 3.71 10.06
N ALA A 24 13.87 3.29 11.09
CA ALA A 24 13.69 1.99 11.70
C ALA A 24 12.27 1.83 12.27
N ALA A 25 11.73 2.88 12.90
CA ALA A 25 10.37 2.87 13.42
C ALA A 25 9.34 2.68 12.29
N GLY A 26 9.45 3.43 11.20
CA GLY A 26 8.60 3.26 10.02
C GLY A 26 8.70 1.86 9.41
N ALA A 27 9.92 1.37 9.19
CA ALA A 27 10.17 0.05 8.59
C ALA A 27 9.65 -1.10 9.46
N LEU A 28 9.87 -1.02 10.79
CA LEU A 28 9.35 -2.00 11.73
C LEU A 28 7.82 -1.92 11.80
N PHE A 29 7.24 -0.73 11.77
CA PHE A 29 5.79 -0.59 11.72
C PHE A 29 5.22 -1.28 10.48
N LYS A 30 5.74 -0.99 9.28
CA LYS A 30 5.36 -1.68 8.05
C LYS A 30 5.55 -3.20 8.18
N LEU A 31 6.67 -3.63 8.77
CA LEU A 31 6.96 -5.05 8.96
C LEU A 31 5.95 -5.75 9.87
N PHE A 32 5.43 -5.11 10.91
CA PHE A 32 4.57 -5.75 11.91
C PHE A 32 3.08 -5.48 11.69
N ALA A 33 2.72 -4.28 11.27
CA ALA A 33 1.34 -3.81 11.18
C ALA A 33 0.94 -3.33 9.78
N GLY A 34 1.89 -3.22 8.85
CA GLY A 34 1.60 -2.68 7.52
C GLY A 34 1.03 -3.69 6.52
N THR A 35 0.46 -3.13 5.46
CA THR A 35 -0.13 -3.81 4.32
C THR A 35 0.40 -3.16 3.04
N PRO A 36 0.40 -3.85 1.89
CA PRO A 36 0.78 -3.21 0.63
C PRO A 36 -0.15 -2.07 0.21
N ALA A 37 -1.36 -1.99 0.77
CA ALA A 37 -2.26 -0.84 0.60
C ALA A 37 -1.69 0.45 1.22
N ASP A 38 -0.76 0.33 2.16
CA ASP A 38 -0.09 1.47 2.80
C ASP A 38 0.93 2.14 1.88
N LEU A 39 1.22 1.54 0.72
CA LEU A 39 2.07 2.17 -0.27
C LEU A 39 1.31 3.30 -0.98
N PRO A 40 1.98 4.42 -1.28
CA PRO A 40 1.42 5.46 -2.14
C PRO A 40 0.99 4.90 -3.51
N PRO A 41 -0.09 5.42 -4.12
CA PRO A 41 -0.61 4.93 -5.41
C PRO A 41 0.47 4.84 -6.50
N THR A 42 1.35 5.83 -6.56
CA THR A 42 2.49 5.88 -7.51
C THR A 42 3.43 4.65 -7.41
N ILE A 43 3.58 4.07 -6.21
CA ILE A 43 4.39 2.86 -6.01
C ILE A 43 3.57 1.60 -6.29
N GLN A 44 2.26 1.61 -6.02
CA GLN A 44 1.37 0.50 -6.32
C GLN A 44 1.25 0.29 -7.84
N GLU A 45 1.17 1.37 -8.60
CA GLU A 45 0.98 1.32 -10.06
C GLU A 45 2.29 1.16 -10.86
N PHE A 46 3.44 1.01 -10.18
CA PHE A 46 4.73 0.98 -10.86
C PHE A 46 4.83 -0.26 -11.78
N PRO A 47 4.97 -0.09 -13.10
CA PRO A 47 4.75 -1.19 -14.07
C PRO A 47 5.78 -2.32 -14.00
N LEU A 48 6.93 -2.07 -13.34
CA LEU A 48 8.00 -3.07 -13.21
C LEU A 48 7.88 -3.93 -11.95
N LEU A 49 7.11 -3.51 -10.95
CA LEU A 49 7.05 -4.18 -9.65
C LEU A 49 5.61 -4.28 -9.16
N ARG A 50 5.15 -5.51 -8.90
CA ARG A 50 3.85 -5.72 -8.24
C ARG A 50 3.86 -5.05 -6.86
N PRO A 51 2.72 -4.49 -6.39
CA PRO A 51 2.62 -3.85 -5.07
C PRO A 51 3.17 -4.68 -3.91
N ALA A 52 2.86 -5.98 -3.91
CA ALA A 52 3.41 -6.97 -2.96
C ALA A 52 4.94 -6.94 -2.89
N TRP A 53 5.58 -6.87 -4.05
CA TRP A 53 7.04 -6.88 -4.19
C TRP A 53 7.61 -5.53 -3.76
N SER A 54 7.00 -4.43 -4.22
CA SER A 54 7.37 -3.08 -3.80
C SER A 54 7.33 -2.93 -2.28
N PHE A 55 6.30 -3.46 -1.62
CA PHE A 55 6.15 -3.40 -0.16
C PHE A 55 7.26 -4.17 0.57
N ARG A 56 7.50 -5.42 0.16
CA ARG A 56 8.57 -6.28 0.73
C ARG A 56 9.95 -5.65 0.54
N LEU A 57 10.21 -5.10 -0.65
CA LEU A 57 11.48 -4.45 -0.98
C LEU A 57 11.66 -3.14 -0.22
N ALA A 58 10.62 -2.31 -0.07
CA ALA A 58 10.68 -1.06 0.69
C ALA A 58 11.15 -1.32 2.12
N ILE A 59 10.52 -2.27 2.83
CA ILE A 59 10.92 -2.65 4.19
C ILE A 59 12.38 -3.13 4.23
N GLY A 60 12.75 -4.02 3.30
CA GLY A 60 14.11 -4.56 3.23
C GLY A 60 15.17 -3.49 2.97
N ILE A 61 14.88 -2.52 2.09
CA ILE A 61 15.77 -1.39 1.77
C ILE A 61 15.89 -0.44 2.96
N GLU A 62 14.77 -0.05 3.59
CA GLU A 62 14.77 0.82 4.78
C GLU A 62 15.62 0.20 5.90
N LEU A 63 15.38 -1.06 6.25
CA LEU A 63 16.15 -1.77 7.28
C LEU A 63 17.63 -1.92 6.90
N SER A 64 17.94 -2.14 5.62
CA SER A 64 19.31 -2.20 5.12
C SER A 64 20.04 -0.86 5.32
N ILE A 65 19.38 0.25 5.01
CA ILE A 65 19.94 1.59 5.19
C ILE A 65 20.16 1.88 6.68
N VAL A 66 19.23 1.48 7.55
CA VAL A 66 19.38 1.59 9.01
C VAL A 66 20.61 0.81 9.51
N ILE A 67 20.80 -0.43 9.07
CA ILE A 67 21.98 -1.24 9.40
C ILE A 67 23.25 -0.53 8.97
N LEU A 68 23.27 0.06 7.77
CA LEU A 68 24.42 0.83 7.28
C LEU A 68 24.64 2.11 8.09
N ALA A 69 23.60 2.81 8.53
CA ALA A 69 23.73 4.01 9.36
C ALA A 69 24.41 3.71 10.70
N PHE A 70 24.11 2.56 11.32
CA PHE A 70 24.75 2.14 12.57
C PHE A 70 26.14 1.56 12.39
N THR A 71 26.34 0.71 11.37
CA THR A 71 27.60 -0.04 11.19
C THR A 71 28.63 0.73 10.36
N ARG A 72 28.18 1.57 9.44
CA ARG A 72 28.97 2.32 8.44
C ARG A 72 28.40 3.75 8.27
N PRO A 73 28.48 4.58 9.32
CA PRO A 73 27.75 5.84 9.41
C PRO A 73 28.00 6.79 8.25
N ARG A 74 29.21 6.82 7.69
CA ARG A 74 29.55 7.66 6.54
C ARG A 74 28.75 7.29 5.27
N CYS A 75 28.65 6.00 4.97
CA CYS A 75 27.90 5.48 3.84
C CYS A 75 26.39 5.51 4.12
N GLY A 76 25.97 5.08 5.31
CA GLY A 76 24.57 5.11 5.73
C GLY A 76 23.98 6.52 5.76
N ALA A 77 24.74 7.54 6.17
CA ALA A 77 24.29 8.93 6.13
C ALA A 77 23.96 9.42 4.71
N LYS A 78 24.75 9.02 3.70
CA LYS A 78 24.47 9.40 2.30
C LYS A 78 23.19 8.73 1.80
N LEU A 79 23.00 7.45 2.13
CA LEU A 79 21.80 6.71 1.74
C LEU A 79 20.55 7.23 2.47
N LEU A 80 20.65 7.55 3.76
CA LEU A 80 19.57 8.20 4.50
C LEU A 80 19.18 9.53 3.88
N ILE A 81 20.16 10.40 3.56
CA ILE A 81 19.88 11.67 2.89
C ILE A 81 19.13 11.45 1.57
N LEU A 82 19.62 10.53 0.73
CA LEU A 82 18.98 10.22 -0.54
C LEU A 82 17.55 9.71 -0.35
N MET A 83 17.33 8.85 0.65
CA MET A 83 16.03 8.28 0.95
C MET A 83 15.05 9.32 1.49
N PHE A 84 15.47 10.21 2.40
CA PHE A 84 14.61 11.31 2.86
C PHE A 84 14.24 12.26 1.71
N ILE A 85 15.17 12.54 0.79
CA ILE A 85 14.84 13.30 -0.43
C ILE A 85 13.76 12.57 -1.25
N ALA A 86 13.88 11.26 -1.42
CA ALA A 86 12.88 10.48 -2.14
C ALA A 86 11.51 10.47 -1.43
N PHE A 87 11.50 10.36 -0.09
CA PHE A 87 10.28 10.44 0.72
C PHE A 87 9.63 11.82 0.64
N ASP A 88 10.38 12.91 0.80
CA ASP A 88 9.86 14.27 0.67
C ASP A 88 9.27 14.51 -0.74
N LEU A 89 9.93 14.04 -1.81
CA LEU A 89 9.41 14.15 -3.18
C LEU A 89 8.09 13.39 -3.37
N LEU A 90 8.01 12.19 -2.80
CA LEU A 90 6.79 11.40 -2.84
C LEU A 90 5.67 12.05 -2.03
N LEU A 91 5.96 12.59 -0.84
CA LEU A 91 4.99 13.29 0.00
C LEU A 91 4.49 14.57 -0.67
N MET A 92 5.36 15.30 -1.38
CA MET A 92 4.94 16.45 -2.18
C MET A 92 3.94 16.06 -3.27
N GLN A 93 4.13 14.90 -3.91
CA GLN A 93 3.17 14.39 -4.89
C GLN A 93 1.84 14.04 -4.21
N MET A 94 1.86 13.30 -3.09
CA MET A 94 0.65 12.96 -2.32
C MET A 94 -0.13 14.21 -1.85
N MET A 95 0.59 15.25 -1.42
CA MET A 95 -0.01 16.53 -1.06
C MET A 95 -0.68 17.23 -2.25
N GLN A 96 -0.16 17.05 -3.46
CA GLN A 96 -0.77 17.59 -4.68
C GLN A 96 -2.01 16.79 -5.10
N SER A 97 -2.02 15.49 -4.83
CA SER A 97 -3.16 14.60 -5.04
C SER A 97 -4.25 14.73 -3.97
N GLY A 98 -3.96 15.41 -2.84
CA GLY A 98 -4.96 15.62 -1.78
C GLY A 98 -5.14 14.44 -0.83
N ASP A 99 -4.15 13.54 -0.75
CA ASP A 99 -4.22 12.35 0.10
C ASP A 99 -4.38 12.71 1.58
N SER A 100 -5.30 12.02 2.27
CA SER A 100 -5.57 12.23 3.70
C SER A 100 -4.56 11.54 4.63
N SER A 101 -3.76 10.59 4.12
CA SER A 101 -2.75 9.87 4.89
C SER A 101 -1.55 9.48 4.04
N CYS A 102 -0.34 9.58 4.59
CA CYS A 102 0.90 9.22 3.90
C CYS A 102 1.23 7.72 3.83
N GLY A 103 0.54 6.87 4.61
CA GLY A 103 0.82 5.42 4.67
C GLY A 103 2.20 5.01 5.22
N CYS A 104 3.08 5.96 5.55
CA CYS A 104 4.46 5.71 5.99
C CYS A 104 4.56 4.83 7.27
N PHE A 105 3.58 4.96 8.16
CA PHE A 105 3.38 4.15 9.37
C PHE A 105 2.10 3.32 9.27
N GLY A 106 1.74 2.89 8.06
CA GLY A 106 0.55 2.10 7.77
C GLY A 106 -0.79 2.80 8.00
N SER A 107 -1.87 2.16 7.55
CA SER A 107 -3.23 2.69 7.68
C SER A 107 -3.68 2.90 9.14
N LYS A 108 -3.05 2.22 10.10
CA LYS A 108 -3.40 2.27 11.52
C LYS A 108 -2.99 3.56 12.23
N VAL A 109 -2.09 4.37 11.64
CA VAL A 109 -1.68 5.65 12.20
C VAL A 109 -1.94 6.74 11.16
N PRO A 110 -3.07 7.46 11.25
CA PRO A 110 -3.38 8.52 10.30
C PRO A 110 -2.42 9.69 10.52
N ILE A 111 -1.42 9.80 9.64
CA ILE A 111 -0.49 10.93 9.61
C ILE A 111 -0.69 11.64 8.28
N GLU A 112 -1.17 12.88 8.35
CA GLU A 112 -1.33 13.74 7.19
C GLU A 112 0.02 13.93 6.47
N PRO A 113 0.05 13.93 5.12
CA PRO A 113 1.31 14.01 4.37
C PRO A 113 2.21 15.20 4.73
N TRP A 114 1.64 16.37 5.03
CA TRP A 114 2.41 17.56 5.39
C TRP A 114 3.12 17.41 6.74
N MET A 115 2.51 16.71 7.72
CA MET A 115 3.11 16.45 9.02
C MET A 115 4.33 15.55 8.87
N MET A 116 4.18 14.48 8.08
CA MET A 116 5.28 13.57 7.79
C MET A 116 6.42 14.29 7.07
N MET A 117 6.10 15.12 6.06
CA MET A 117 7.07 15.91 5.32
C MET A 117 7.81 16.88 6.24
N ALA A 118 7.13 17.52 7.19
CA ALA A 118 7.77 18.41 8.15
C ALA A 118 8.81 17.68 9.02
N ILE A 119 8.49 16.45 9.47
CA ILE A 119 9.42 15.63 10.26
C ILE A 119 10.61 15.21 9.40
N ASP A 120 10.35 14.66 8.22
CA ASP A 120 11.37 14.14 7.31
C ASP A 120 12.30 15.25 6.82
N SER A 121 11.75 16.40 6.40
CA SER A 121 12.51 17.59 6.03
C SER A 121 13.36 18.13 7.18
N THR A 122 12.87 18.06 8.43
CA THR A 122 13.66 18.48 9.62
C THR A 122 14.85 17.55 9.85
N LEU A 123 14.63 16.24 9.75
CA LEU A 123 15.70 15.25 9.88
C LEU A 123 16.72 15.37 8.73
N LEU A 124 16.24 15.55 7.50
CA LEU A 124 17.07 15.79 6.31
C LEU A 124 17.92 17.05 6.47
N ALA A 125 17.31 18.18 6.83
CA ALA A 125 18.03 19.42 7.09
C ALA A 125 19.09 19.21 8.19
N GLY A 126 18.75 18.51 9.27
CA GLY A 126 19.69 18.15 10.32
C GLY A 126 20.88 17.32 9.80
N LEU A 127 20.62 16.29 8.99
CA LEU A 127 21.66 15.46 8.38
C LEU A 127 22.60 16.27 7.49
N VAL A 128 22.05 17.19 6.69
CA VAL A 128 22.78 18.02 5.72
C VAL A 128 23.57 19.13 6.41
N LEU A 129 22.94 19.93 7.26
CA LEU A 129 23.57 21.04 7.97
C LEU A 129 24.68 20.56 8.91
N ARG A 130 24.50 19.40 9.56
CA ARG A 130 25.52 18.77 10.41
C ARG A 130 26.53 17.93 9.62
N ARG A 131 26.43 17.88 8.28
CA ARG A 131 27.34 17.14 7.39
C ARG A 131 27.57 15.70 7.87
N SER A 132 26.49 14.99 8.16
CA SER A 132 26.54 13.67 8.81
C SER A 132 27.27 12.61 7.98
N TRP A 133 27.44 12.83 6.68
CA TRP A 133 28.33 12.04 5.80
C TRP A 133 29.84 12.19 6.12
N ARG A 134 30.21 12.93 7.16
CA ARG A 134 31.58 13.00 7.71
C ARG A 134 31.75 12.17 8.99
N VAL A 135 30.68 11.53 9.48
CA VAL A 135 30.74 10.70 10.68
C VAL A 135 31.40 9.36 10.37
N GLY A 136 32.46 9.03 11.11
CA GLY A 136 33.19 7.77 10.98
C GLY A 136 34.35 7.81 9.97
N PRO A 137 35.03 6.67 9.76
CA PRO A 137 36.21 6.59 8.89
C PRO A 137 35.87 6.90 7.43
N GLU A 138 36.84 7.47 6.69
CA GLU A 138 36.67 7.88 5.29
C GLU A 138 36.43 6.71 4.35
N GLU A 139 37.12 5.60 4.59
CA GLU A 139 36.96 4.36 3.85
C GLU A 139 35.78 3.57 4.40
N CYS A 140 34.76 3.36 3.57
CA CYS A 140 33.73 2.39 3.88
C CYS A 140 34.34 0.99 3.73
N LYS A 141 34.59 0.35 4.89
CA LYS A 141 35.05 -1.05 4.95
C LYS A 141 34.20 -1.96 4.06
N PRO A 142 34.68 -3.13 3.62
CA PRO A 142 33.85 -4.07 2.88
C PRO A 142 32.63 -4.52 3.68
N ILE A 143 31.51 -4.75 2.99
CA ILE A 143 30.21 -5.12 3.57
C ILE A 143 30.13 -6.63 3.84
N THR A 144 31.14 -7.41 3.48
CA THR A 144 31.17 -8.88 3.55
C THR A 144 30.69 -9.47 4.88
N LYS A 145 31.06 -8.88 6.02
CA LYS A 145 30.62 -9.34 7.35
C LYS A 145 29.14 -9.06 7.68
N LEU A 146 28.49 -8.18 6.93
CA LEU A 146 27.08 -7.80 7.11
C LEU A 146 26.16 -8.51 6.10
N VAL A 147 26.71 -9.21 5.11
CA VAL A 147 25.95 -10.00 4.12
C VAL A 147 24.86 -10.88 4.74
N PRO A 148 25.11 -11.67 5.82
CA PRO A 148 24.03 -12.48 6.41
C PRO A 148 22.90 -11.63 6.99
N LEU A 149 23.22 -10.45 7.53
CA LEU A 149 22.22 -9.55 8.09
C LEU A 149 21.40 -8.86 6.98
N PHE A 150 22.06 -8.45 5.89
CA PHE A 150 21.36 -7.94 4.70
C PHE A 150 20.46 -8.98 4.06
N ALA A 151 20.96 -10.21 3.90
CA ALA A 151 20.17 -11.33 3.41
C ALA A 151 18.94 -11.53 4.31
N LEU A 152 19.11 -11.51 5.64
CA LEU A 152 18.00 -11.66 6.57
C LEU A 152 16.95 -10.56 6.41
N VAL A 153 17.31 -9.28 6.38
CA VAL A 153 16.31 -8.19 6.28
C VAL A 153 15.64 -8.12 4.90
N LEU A 154 16.32 -8.54 3.83
CA LEU A 154 15.75 -8.58 2.49
C LEU A 154 14.84 -9.80 2.26
N ILE A 155 15.18 -10.95 2.86
CA ILE A 155 14.46 -12.21 2.68
C ILE A 155 13.30 -12.36 3.67
N TYR A 156 13.44 -11.87 4.90
CA TYR A 156 12.45 -12.05 5.95
C TYR A 156 11.03 -11.57 5.59
N PRO A 157 10.83 -10.40 4.94
CA PRO A 157 9.49 -9.96 4.50
C PRO A 157 8.78 -10.98 3.57
N TRP A 158 9.53 -11.76 2.79
CA TRP A 158 8.97 -12.77 1.88
C TRP A 158 8.43 -13.99 2.61
N PHE A 159 9.04 -14.35 3.73
CA PHE A 159 8.55 -15.43 4.58
C PHE A 159 7.44 -14.97 5.53
N LYS A 160 7.48 -13.70 5.93
CA LYS A 160 6.51 -13.13 6.85
C LYS A 160 5.15 -12.89 6.22
N PHE A 161 5.12 -12.38 4.99
CA PHE A 161 3.87 -11.97 4.34
C PHE A 161 3.45 -12.99 3.30
N LYS A 162 2.31 -13.64 3.55
CA LYS A 162 1.66 -14.52 2.60
C LYS A 162 0.50 -13.79 1.93
N GLU A 163 0.56 -13.73 0.61
CA GLU A 163 -0.50 -13.18 -0.23
C GLU A 163 -1.42 -14.33 -0.65
N ALA A 164 -2.72 -14.08 -0.76
CA ALA A 164 -3.66 -15.06 -1.27
C ALA A 164 -3.26 -15.48 -2.69
N THR A 165 -3.39 -16.78 -2.99
CA THR A 165 -3.00 -17.30 -4.30
C THR A 165 -4.22 -17.41 -5.18
N VAL A 166 -4.23 -16.65 -6.27
CA VAL A 166 -5.25 -16.77 -7.32
C VAL A 166 -4.72 -17.68 -8.41
N THR A 167 -5.36 -18.83 -8.59
CA THR A 167 -5.02 -19.81 -9.62
C THR A 167 -6.11 -19.82 -10.67
N ILE A 168 -5.74 -19.65 -11.94
CA ILE A 168 -6.66 -19.79 -13.06
C ILE A 168 -6.51 -21.22 -13.57
N ASN A 169 -7.52 -22.04 -13.35
CA ASN A 169 -7.59 -23.38 -13.90
C ASN A 169 -8.31 -23.31 -15.25
N VAL A 170 -7.61 -23.68 -16.31
CA VAL A 170 -8.20 -23.80 -17.65
C VAL A 170 -8.58 -25.26 -17.85
N ASP A 171 -9.86 -25.52 -18.02
CA ASP A 171 -10.36 -26.84 -18.39
C ASP A 171 -9.90 -27.17 -19.82
N GLU A 172 -9.08 -28.22 -19.97
CA GLU A 172 -8.46 -28.57 -21.26
C GLU A 172 -9.49 -28.96 -22.34
N ASP A 173 -10.65 -29.47 -21.94
CA ASP A 173 -11.68 -29.98 -22.85
C ASP A 173 -12.64 -28.89 -23.31
N THR A 174 -12.96 -27.94 -22.44
CA THR A 174 -13.94 -26.87 -22.68
C THR A 174 -13.32 -25.51 -22.92
N GLY A 175 -12.03 -25.34 -22.62
CA GLY A 175 -11.35 -24.04 -22.63
C GLY A 175 -11.88 -23.06 -21.58
N LYS A 176 -12.71 -23.52 -20.65
CA LYS A 176 -13.32 -22.69 -19.62
C LYS A 176 -12.29 -22.36 -18.55
N GLU A 177 -12.05 -21.08 -18.34
CA GLU A 177 -11.25 -20.60 -17.22
C GLU A 177 -12.10 -20.62 -15.94
N THR A 178 -11.51 -21.08 -14.84
CA THR A 178 -12.12 -21.02 -13.52
C THR A 178 -11.11 -20.43 -12.55
N VAL A 179 -11.53 -19.39 -11.85
CA VAL A 179 -10.68 -18.71 -10.86
C VAL A 179 -10.86 -19.36 -9.51
N VAL A 180 -9.78 -19.93 -8.99
CA VAL A 180 -9.72 -20.54 -7.66
C VAL A 180 -8.85 -19.66 -6.77
N VAL A 181 -9.45 -19.14 -5.70
CA VAL A 181 -8.76 -18.31 -4.70
C VAL A 181 -8.45 -19.17 -3.48
N ASP A 182 -7.16 -19.36 -3.21
CA ASP A 182 -6.68 -19.97 -1.98
C ASP A 182 -6.31 -18.88 -0.97
N THR A 183 -7.10 -18.83 0.11
CA THR A 183 -6.91 -17.91 1.23
C THR A 183 -6.28 -18.59 2.45
N GLU A 184 -5.94 -19.88 2.38
CA GLU A 184 -5.46 -20.63 3.55
C GLU A 184 -4.10 -20.10 4.02
N GLY A 185 -4.09 -19.49 5.21
CA GLY A 185 -2.89 -18.89 5.80
C GLY A 185 -2.38 -17.65 5.06
N ALA A 186 -3.20 -17.05 4.19
CA ALA A 186 -2.91 -15.76 3.58
C ALA A 186 -3.21 -14.62 4.57
N ASP A 187 -2.33 -13.61 4.61
CA ASP A 187 -2.55 -12.44 5.46
C ASP A 187 -3.37 -11.36 4.74
N TRP A 188 -3.25 -11.27 3.41
CA TRP A 188 -3.83 -10.19 2.59
C TRP A 188 -3.99 -10.61 1.12
N HIS A 189 -4.69 -9.79 0.33
CA HIS A 189 -4.80 -9.92 -1.14
C HIS A 189 -4.76 -8.54 -1.82
N HIS A 190 -4.14 -8.45 -2.99
CA HIS A 190 -4.18 -7.24 -3.84
C HIS A 190 -5.17 -7.43 -4.98
N PHE A 191 -6.13 -6.52 -5.12
CA PHE A 191 -6.97 -6.48 -6.31
C PHE A 191 -6.35 -5.54 -7.35
N THR A 192 -6.48 -5.88 -8.63
CA THR A 192 -6.05 -5.03 -9.74
C THR A 192 -7.25 -4.77 -10.65
N PRO A 193 -8.12 -3.79 -10.32
CA PRO A 193 -9.37 -3.58 -11.03
C PRO A 193 -9.21 -3.30 -12.53
N SER A 194 -8.16 -2.61 -12.94
CA SER A 194 -7.80 -2.39 -14.34
C SER A 194 -7.69 -3.68 -15.18
N GLN A 195 -7.44 -4.83 -14.55
CA GLN A 195 -7.42 -6.14 -15.20
C GLN A 195 -8.78 -6.86 -15.24
N TRP A 196 -9.83 -6.28 -14.66
CA TRP A 196 -11.18 -6.82 -14.67
C TRP A 196 -11.94 -6.47 -15.95
N GLN A 197 -11.57 -5.39 -16.62
CA GLN A 197 -12.21 -4.93 -17.84
C GLN A 197 -12.27 -6.04 -18.91
N GLY A 198 -13.49 -6.35 -19.37
CA GLY A 198 -13.74 -7.37 -20.40
C GLY A 198 -13.78 -8.82 -19.88
N LYS A 199 -13.61 -9.06 -18.58
CA LYS A 199 -13.78 -10.39 -17.98
C LYS A 199 -15.22 -10.62 -17.55
N MET A 200 -15.65 -11.88 -17.45
CA MET A 200 -16.92 -12.20 -16.78
C MET A 200 -16.80 -11.92 -15.29
N ILE A 201 -17.89 -11.46 -14.66
CA ILE A 201 -17.90 -11.18 -13.23
C ILE A 201 -17.55 -12.42 -12.39
N HIS A 202 -17.98 -13.61 -12.84
CA HIS A 202 -17.65 -14.91 -12.23
C HIS A 202 -16.16 -15.26 -12.26
N ASP A 203 -15.41 -14.68 -13.19
CA ASP A 203 -13.98 -14.92 -13.39
C ASP A 203 -13.11 -13.86 -12.69
N LEU A 204 -13.72 -12.97 -11.90
CA LEU A 204 -12.96 -12.04 -11.09
C LEU A 204 -12.42 -12.76 -9.85
N ASP A 205 -11.19 -12.42 -9.47
CA ASP A 205 -10.61 -12.83 -8.19
C ASP A 205 -11.46 -12.34 -7.00
N LEU A 206 -12.15 -11.21 -7.16
CA LEU A 206 -13.11 -10.65 -6.20
C LEU A 206 -14.13 -11.67 -5.66
N VAL A 207 -14.66 -12.55 -6.52
CA VAL A 207 -15.72 -13.50 -6.15
C VAL A 207 -15.25 -14.49 -5.10
N GLY A 208 -13.98 -14.91 -5.15
CA GLY A 208 -13.41 -15.84 -4.16
C GLY A 208 -13.39 -15.27 -2.74
N PHE A 209 -13.43 -13.94 -2.62
CA PHE A 209 -13.43 -13.21 -1.36
C PHE A 209 -14.82 -12.85 -0.84
N PHE A 210 -15.90 -13.15 -1.56
CA PHE A 210 -17.25 -13.01 -1.01
C PHE A 210 -17.46 -13.98 0.16
N GLU A 211 -18.20 -13.56 1.20
CA GLU A 211 -18.60 -14.44 2.30
C GLU A 211 -19.33 -15.69 1.78
N ASP A 212 -20.24 -15.49 0.84
CA ASP A 212 -20.90 -16.53 0.05
C ASP A 212 -20.64 -16.32 -1.44
N PRO A 213 -19.82 -17.17 -2.10
CA PRO A 213 -19.54 -17.03 -3.53
C PRO A 213 -20.78 -17.09 -4.43
N SER A 214 -21.86 -17.76 -3.99
CA SER A 214 -23.10 -17.88 -4.78
C SER A 214 -23.86 -16.56 -4.91
N VAL A 215 -23.52 -15.55 -4.10
CA VAL A 215 -24.12 -14.22 -4.19
C VAL A 215 -23.80 -13.52 -5.52
N VAL A 216 -22.76 -13.95 -6.23
CA VAL A 216 -22.43 -13.42 -7.57
C VAL A 216 -23.57 -13.65 -8.56
N ASP A 217 -24.30 -14.78 -8.43
CA ASP A 217 -25.44 -15.11 -9.27
C ASP A 217 -26.68 -14.24 -8.97
N MET A 218 -26.65 -13.50 -7.85
CA MET A 218 -27.69 -12.56 -7.46
C MET A 218 -27.45 -11.15 -7.99
N ILE A 219 -26.29 -10.88 -8.60
CA ILE A 219 -25.98 -9.60 -9.25
C ILE A 219 -26.73 -9.55 -10.58
N PRO A 220 -27.78 -8.72 -10.73
CA PRO A 220 -28.58 -8.74 -11.95
C PRO A 220 -27.92 -7.91 -13.05
N PRO A 221 -27.66 -8.47 -14.23
CA PRO A 221 -27.24 -7.67 -15.36
C PRO A 221 -28.44 -6.92 -15.99
N PRO A 222 -28.30 -5.65 -16.41
CA PRO A 222 -27.13 -4.81 -16.18
C PRO A 222 -27.08 -4.31 -14.73
N ALA A 223 -25.89 -4.13 -14.16
CA ALA A 223 -25.71 -3.56 -12.82
C ALA A 223 -24.57 -2.55 -12.77
N HIS A 224 -24.64 -1.63 -11.81
CA HIS A 224 -23.52 -0.79 -11.39
C HIS A 224 -22.99 -1.29 -10.05
N VAL A 225 -21.74 -1.72 -10.00
CA VAL A 225 -21.10 -2.27 -8.80
C VAL A 225 -20.16 -1.24 -8.20
N ILE A 226 -20.26 -1.01 -6.89
CA ILE A 226 -19.41 -0.07 -6.15
C ILE A 226 -18.73 -0.80 -4.99
N LEU A 227 -17.40 -0.87 -5.04
CA LEU A 227 -16.57 -1.34 -3.94
C LEU A 227 -16.23 -0.16 -3.04
N TYR A 228 -16.51 -0.29 -1.74
CA TYR A 228 -16.35 0.80 -0.79
C TYR A 228 -15.87 0.30 0.58
N ARG A 229 -15.35 1.23 1.38
CA ARG A 229 -14.94 1.04 2.77
C ARG A 229 -15.75 1.95 3.67
N LEU A 230 -15.94 1.55 4.94
CA LEU A 230 -16.71 2.36 5.89
C LEU A 230 -15.97 3.63 6.33
N SER A 231 -14.64 3.60 6.36
CA SER A 231 -13.80 4.73 6.80
C SER A 231 -13.30 5.63 5.66
N CYS A 232 -13.76 5.41 4.44
CA CYS A 232 -13.22 6.04 3.23
C CYS A 232 -13.94 7.35 2.89
N GLU A 233 -13.26 8.50 3.06
CA GLU A 233 -13.81 9.82 2.72
C GLU A 233 -14.13 9.96 1.22
N HIS A 234 -13.29 9.45 0.32
CA HIS A 234 -13.61 9.46 -1.12
C HIS A 234 -14.85 8.63 -1.46
N CYS A 235 -15.11 7.57 -0.69
CA CYS A 235 -16.32 6.76 -0.84
C CYS A 235 -17.55 7.57 -0.38
N LYS A 236 -17.40 8.37 0.67
CA LYS A 236 -18.42 9.33 1.11
C LYS A 236 -18.65 10.41 0.06
N GLU A 237 -17.62 11.05 -0.47
CA GLU A 237 -17.75 12.05 -1.55
C GLU A 237 -18.43 11.45 -2.79
N HIS A 238 -18.07 10.21 -3.13
CA HIS A 238 -18.70 9.47 -4.23
C HIS A 238 -20.19 9.22 -3.97
N PHE A 239 -20.57 8.79 -2.76
CA PHE A 239 -21.97 8.62 -2.38
C PHE A 239 -22.75 9.94 -2.32
N GLU A 240 -22.13 11.02 -1.85
CA GLU A 240 -22.71 12.37 -1.90
C GLU A 240 -22.99 12.81 -3.34
N LYS A 241 -22.07 12.56 -4.28
CA LYS A 241 -22.30 12.79 -5.71
C LYS A 241 -23.49 11.96 -6.22
N LEU A 242 -23.61 10.68 -5.84
CA LEU A 242 -24.73 9.82 -6.23
C LEU A 242 -26.08 10.24 -5.65
N MET A 243 -26.12 10.90 -4.48
CA MET A 243 -27.37 11.48 -3.96
C MET A 243 -27.88 12.63 -4.82
N VAL A 244 -26.98 13.41 -5.43
CA VAL A 244 -27.33 14.53 -6.32
C VAL A 244 -27.64 14.03 -7.73
N THR A 245 -26.83 13.11 -8.24
CA THR A 245 -26.99 12.50 -9.57
C THR A 245 -27.10 10.99 -9.44
N PRO A 246 -28.30 10.47 -9.12
CA PRO A 246 -28.50 9.04 -8.91
C PRO A 246 -28.38 8.27 -10.22
N ILE A 247 -27.88 7.04 -10.10
CA ILE A 247 -27.91 6.06 -11.18
C ILE A 247 -29.33 5.52 -11.29
N VAL A 248 -29.96 5.70 -12.45
CA VAL A 248 -31.37 5.36 -12.68
C VAL A 248 -31.58 4.38 -13.82
N ASP A 249 -30.54 4.11 -14.62
CA ASP A 249 -30.59 3.25 -15.79
C ASP A 249 -30.29 1.77 -15.47
N ARG A 250 -29.76 1.49 -14.27
CA ARG A 250 -29.43 0.14 -13.81
C ARG A 250 -29.44 0.04 -12.28
N PRO A 251 -29.68 -1.14 -11.70
CA PRO A 251 -29.55 -1.39 -10.26
C PRO A 251 -28.12 -1.18 -9.75
N VAL A 252 -28.01 -0.65 -8.53
CA VAL A 252 -26.74 -0.48 -7.81
C VAL A 252 -26.50 -1.68 -6.89
N VAL A 253 -25.29 -2.23 -6.94
CA VAL A 253 -24.78 -3.27 -6.04
C VAL A 253 -23.62 -2.70 -5.25
N LEU A 254 -23.67 -2.82 -3.93
CA LEU A 254 -22.59 -2.36 -3.05
C LEU A 254 -21.77 -3.55 -2.56
N VAL A 255 -20.46 -3.45 -2.66
CA VAL A 255 -19.51 -4.45 -2.15
C VAL A 255 -18.68 -3.80 -1.05
N GLU A 256 -18.97 -4.16 0.20
CA GLU A 256 -18.23 -3.69 1.38
C GLU A 256 -16.91 -4.43 1.49
N ILE A 257 -15.81 -3.67 1.47
CA ILE A 257 -14.50 -4.13 1.83
C ILE A 257 -14.31 -3.88 3.33
N PRO A 258 -14.13 -4.93 4.15
CA PRO A 258 -13.92 -4.75 5.57
C PRO A 258 -12.58 -4.03 5.83
N GLU A 259 -12.55 -3.25 6.91
CA GLU A 259 -11.29 -2.73 7.44
C GLU A 259 -10.42 -3.86 8.01
N ASN A 260 -9.13 -3.58 8.21
CA ASN A 260 -8.23 -4.60 8.73
C ASN A 260 -8.65 -5.03 10.13
N GLU A 261 -8.34 -6.28 10.47
CA GLU A 261 -8.61 -6.79 11.80
C GLU A 261 -7.92 -5.91 12.87
N GLY A 262 -8.73 -5.45 13.81
CA GLY A 262 -8.30 -4.63 14.95
C GLY A 262 -8.20 -3.11 14.68
N ASP A 263 -8.60 -2.63 13.51
CA ASP A 263 -8.68 -1.18 13.23
C ASP A 263 -9.96 -0.59 13.86
N GLU A 264 -9.86 0.60 14.46
CA GLU A 264 -11.04 1.36 14.88
C GLU A 264 -11.72 1.94 13.65
N VAL A 265 -12.99 1.56 13.43
CA VAL A 265 -13.76 2.01 12.27
C VAL A 265 -14.45 3.33 12.61
N THR A 266 -13.96 4.42 12.01
CA THR A 266 -14.72 5.67 11.95
C THR A 266 -15.64 5.59 10.74
N ASP A 267 -16.92 5.28 10.97
CA ASP A 267 -17.90 5.17 9.91
C ASP A 267 -18.31 6.55 9.37
N VAL A 268 -17.98 6.80 8.10
CA VAL A 268 -18.29 8.05 7.40
C VAL A 268 -19.29 7.87 6.26
N VAL A 269 -19.68 6.63 5.93
CA VAL A 269 -20.51 6.34 4.74
C VAL A 269 -21.88 5.73 5.04
N SER A 270 -22.08 5.02 6.17
CA SER A 270 -23.32 4.25 6.38
C SER A 270 -24.59 5.11 6.36
N SER A 271 -24.49 6.37 6.78
CA SER A 271 -25.62 7.30 6.82
C SER A 271 -26.01 7.87 5.45
N ILE A 272 -25.17 7.70 4.43
CA ILE A 272 -25.32 8.29 3.10
C ILE A 272 -25.26 7.26 1.96
N LYS A 273 -25.32 5.96 2.28
CA LYS A 273 -25.35 4.89 1.28
C LYS A 273 -26.48 5.11 0.27
N PRO A 274 -26.23 4.98 -1.04
CA PRO A 274 -27.30 4.99 -2.03
C PRO A 274 -28.21 3.78 -1.84
N GLN A 275 -29.43 3.86 -2.40
CA GLN A 275 -30.32 2.71 -2.41
C GLN A 275 -29.72 1.59 -3.27
N ALA A 276 -29.26 0.52 -2.61
CA ALA A 276 -28.71 -0.64 -3.26
C ALA A 276 -29.76 -1.75 -3.41
N LEU A 277 -29.71 -2.48 -4.52
CA LEU A 277 -30.50 -3.70 -4.68
C LEU A 277 -29.90 -4.86 -3.89
N LEU A 278 -28.57 -4.89 -3.81
CA LEU A 278 -27.80 -5.94 -3.17
C LEU A 278 -26.59 -5.33 -2.46
N GLU A 279 -26.37 -5.73 -1.21
CA GLU A 279 -25.16 -5.42 -0.46
C GLU A 279 -24.41 -6.73 -0.20
N ILE A 280 -23.15 -6.78 -0.62
CA ILE A 280 -22.24 -7.92 -0.47
C ILE A 280 -21.11 -7.48 0.44
N LYS A 281 -20.63 -8.39 1.28
CA LYS A 281 -19.46 -8.16 2.13
C LYS A 281 -18.34 -9.12 1.78
N LEU A 282 -17.11 -8.61 1.70
CA LEU A 282 -15.93 -9.47 1.57
C LEU A 282 -15.57 -10.11 2.91
N LYS A 283 -15.01 -11.32 2.86
CA LYS A 283 -14.42 -12.00 4.02
C LYS A 283 -13.36 -11.09 4.66
N PRO A 284 -13.28 -10.96 6.00
CA PRO A 284 -12.18 -10.24 6.61
C PRO A 284 -10.86 -10.98 6.40
N MET A 285 -9.78 -10.22 6.19
CA MET A 285 -8.41 -10.74 6.07
C MET A 285 -7.53 -10.14 7.19
N PRO A 286 -6.55 -10.87 7.74
CA PRO A 286 -5.73 -10.38 8.87
C PRO A 286 -5.07 -9.02 8.64
N ARG A 287 -4.67 -8.75 7.39
CA ARG A 287 -4.07 -7.50 6.91
C ARG A 287 -4.87 -6.88 5.76
N GLY A 288 -6.14 -7.25 5.63
CA GLY A 288 -7.10 -6.69 4.68
C GLY A 288 -6.75 -6.86 3.21
N TYR A 289 -7.21 -5.89 2.43
CA TYR A 289 -7.18 -5.88 0.97
C TYR A 289 -6.42 -4.68 0.44
N GLY A 290 -5.45 -4.93 -0.44
CA GLY A 290 -4.77 -3.90 -1.22
C GLY A 290 -5.63 -3.49 -2.40
N ILE A 291 -6.41 -2.43 -2.25
CA ILE A 291 -7.20 -1.80 -3.31
C ILE A 291 -7.55 -0.38 -2.85
N THR A 292 -7.44 0.59 -3.75
CA THR A 292 -7.84 1.98 -3.50
C THR A 292 -9.35 2.09 -3.69
N THR A 293 -10.08 2.48 -2.64
CA THR A 293 -11.53 2.67 -2.71
C THR A 293 -11.90 4.15 -2.86
N PRO A 294 -13.02 4.47 -3.54
CA PRO A 294 -13.96 3.54 -4.14
C PRO A 294 -13.48 3.02 -5.50
N VAL A 295 -13.94 1.83 -5.88
CA VAL A 295 -13.82 1.30 -7.25
C VAL A 295 -15.21 1.06 -7.78
N THR A 296 -15.49 1.50 -9.00
CA THR A 296 -16.76 1.25 -9.66
C THR A 296 -16.57 0.53 -10.97
N PHE A 297 -17.54 -0.30 -11.33
CA PHE A 297 -17.60 -0.92 -12.65
C PHE A 297 -19.05 -1.30 -12.98
N ASP A 298 -19.29 -1.52 -14.26
CA ASP A 298 -20.58 -1.98 -14.76
C ASP A 298 -20.51 -3.46 -15.11
N VAL A 299 -21.63 -4.15 -14.91
CA VAL A 299 -21.85 -5.51 -15.42
C VAL A 299 -22.89 -5.39 -16.53
N ASP A 300 -22.55 -5.83 -17.74
CA ASP A 300 -23.47 -5.82 -18.88
C ASP A 300 -24.39 -7.04 -18.92
N ASP A 301 -25.31 -7.07 -19.90
CA ASP A 301 -26.28 -8.16 -20.12
C ASP A 301 -25.63 -9.54 -20.33
N LEU A 302 -24.33 -9.58 -20.65
CA LEU A 302 -23.54 -10.79 -20.86
C LEU A 302 -22.68 -11.13 -19.64
N PHE A 303 -22.96 -10.53 -18.48
CA PHE A 303 -22.19 -10.68 -17.24
C PHE A 303 -20.73 -10.22 -17.37
N THR A 304 -20.43 -9.39 -18.37
CA THR A 304 -19.08 -8.90 -18.62
C THR A 304 -18.86 -7.56 -17.93
N VAL A 305 -17.68 -7.40 -17.34
CA VAL A 305 -17.26 -6.21 -16.61
C VAL A 305 -16.83 -5.12 -17.59
N GLN A 306 -17.41 -3.94 -17.44
CA GLN A 306 -17.18 -2.76 -18.28
C GLN A 306 -16.96 -1.51 -17.43
N ASN A 307 -16.43 -0.46 -18.04
CA ASN A 307 -16.31 0.89 -17.45
C ASN A 307 -15.64 0.89 -16.07
N VAL A 308 -14.61 0.04 -15.88
CA VAL A 308 -13.89 0.00 -14.60
C VAL A 308 -13.25 1.37 -14.34
N THR A 309 -13.63 1.97 -13.22
CA THR A 309 -13.12 3.24 -12.75
C THR A 309 -12.52 3.02 -11.37
N GLU A 310 -11.20 3.17 -11.30
CA GLU A 310 -10.49 3.32 -10.05
C GLU A 310 -10.52 4.82 -9.73
N HIS A 311 -10.93 5.21 -8.52
CA HIS A 311 -10.88 6.63 -8.15
C HIS A 311 -9.41 7.03 -8.01
N VAL A 312 -8.86 7.53 -9.11
CA VAL A 312 -7.56 8.21 -9.18
C VAL A 312 -7.91 9.65 -9.53
N GLU A 313 -8.01 10.50 -8.51
CA GLU A 313 -7.97 11.96 -8.71
C GLU A 313 -6.53 12.45 -8.59
#